data_AF-A0A2E7MZ65-F1
#
_entry.id   AF-A0A2E7MZ65-F1
#
_cell.length_a   1.000
_cell.length_b   1.000
_cell.length_c   1.000
_cell.angle_alpha   90.00
_cell.angle_beta   90.00
_cell.angle_gamma   90.00
#
_symmetry.space_group_name_H-M   'P 1'
#
loop_
_entity.id
_entity.type
_entity.pdbx_description
1 polymer ?
#
loop_
_entity_poly.entity_id
_entity_poly.type
_entity_poly.pdbx_seq_one_letter_code
_entity_poly.pdbx_strand_id
1 'polypeptide(L)'
;MLLLDREHCGECSSGSSMKYFELQPENNTFSNIVVDITHKCQMECANCYIPNRNIPDLDKHKLFDFLQRLPFRSYIRIIGAEPTMREDLPEIITAVKKYGHRPSVTTNGLKLARPEYVQKLKDAGLRLLLHSMNGADDDEVYKILDEGKWATAKVRALKNIFDARLPVNTGTIIAKGVNERTMRRQVEVFTDLAEKSGINFNTTAPYNRITPVLRMKSVGLIGRHMQDSSYSMEELMDLAVKELGVKKENIFETSSGVVKAGPQDGDRMTSRMFEYKTRIGTILIRLVDWSVNDDGVVDHDNPNRGRLTENWTVAPFFEHVLRNEGGY
;
A
#
# COMPACT_ATOMS: atom_id res chain seq x y z
N MET A 1 19.70 -15.99 -55.51
CA MET A 1 21.11 -15.60 -55.67
C MET A 1 21.19 -14.12 -55.32
N LEU A 2 21.68 -13.68 -54.15
CA LEU A 2 22.12 -14.41 -52.95
C LEU A 2 21.12 -14.10 -51.79
N LEU A 3 21.11 -14.61 -50.55
CA LEU A 3 21.99 -15.44 -49.70
C LEU A 3 23.21 -14.77 -49.01
N LEU A 4 23.57 -15.34 -47.84
CA LEU A 4 24.67 -14.99 -46.92
C LEU A 4 24.51 -13.61 -46.20
N ASP A 5 24.66 -13.48 -44.88
CA ASP A 5 24.86 -14.49 -43.83
C ASP A 5 24.22 -14.11 -42.48
N ARG A 6 23.87 -15.13 -41.68
CA ARG A 6 23.61 -15.02 -40.25
C ARG A 6 24.84 -15.51 -39.50
N GLU A 7 25.46 -14.70 -38.65
CA GLU A 7 26.37 -15.24 -37.63
C GLU A 7 26.36 -14.45 -36.31
N HIS A 8 26.43 -15.23 -35.22
CA HIS A 8 26.84 -14.89 -33.86
C HIS A 8 26.06 -13.83 -33.06
N CYS A 9 24.98 -14.30 -32.40
CA CYS A 9 24.62 -13.81 -31.07
C CYS A 9 25.80 -14.02 -30.10
N GLY A 10 26.30 -12.94 -29.50
CA GLY A 10 27.11 -12.99 -28.27
C GLY A 10 26.23 -12.83 -27.03
N GLU A 11 26.62 -13.46 -25.93
CA GLU A 11 25.79 -13.61 -24.72
C GLU A 11 25.78 -12.38 -23.79
N CYS A 12 24.77 -12.36 -22.91
CA CYS A 12 24.75 -11.73 -21.59
C CYS A 12 25.06 -10.23 -21.43
N SER A 13 23.99 -9.45 -21.23
CA SER A 13 23.86 -8.69 -19.98
C SER A 13 22.41 -8.61 -19.52
N SER A 14 22.17 -8.95 -18.25
CA SER A 14 20.86 -9.01 -17.61
C SER A 14 20.51 -7.69 -16.92
N GLY A 15 19.25 -7.26 -17.01
CA GLY A 15 18.64 -6.32 -16.07
C GLY A 15 19.05 -4.84 -16.21
N SER A 16 18.41 -4.12 -17.12
CA SER A 16 18.43 -2.64 -17.10
C SER A 16 17.58 -2.12 -15.94
N SER A 17 18.20 -1.45 -14.97
CA SER A 17 17.52 -0.65 -13.95
C SER A 17 16.91 0.62 -14.58
N MET A 18 15.65 0.91 -14.24
CA MET A 18 15.01 2.21 -14.34
C MET A 18 15.82 3.21 -13.55
N LYS A 19 16.54 4.07 -14.27
CA LYS A 19 17.21 5.22 -13.68
C LYS A 19 16.16 6.21 -13.19
N TYR A 20 16.47 6.96 -12.14
CA TYR A 20 15.64 8.09 -11.71
C TYR A 20 15.42 9.07 -12.88
N PHE A 21 14.17 9.47 -13.08
CA PHE A 21 13.75 10.51 -14.00
C PHE A 21 12.54 11.24 -13.40
N GLU A 22 12.23 12.42 -13.94
CA GLU A 22 11.02 13.18 -13.62
C GLU A 22 10.24 13.47 -14.90
N LEU A 23 8.93 13.20 -14.87
CA LEU A 23 8.01 13.49 -15.97
C LEU A 23 7.14 14.69 -15.61
N GLN A 24 6.95 15.61 -16.56
CA GLN A 24 5.85 16.58 -16.46
C GLN A 24 4.50 15.83 -16.38
N PRO A 25 3.48 16.36 -15.70
CA PRO A 25 2.19 15.71 -15.49
C PRO A 25 1.56 15.16 -16.78
N GLU A 26 1.63 15.94 -17.87
CA GLU A 26 1.13 15.61 -19.20
C GLU A 26 1.79 14.37 -19.81
N ASN A 27 3.03 14.10 -19.41
CA ASN A 27 3.86 12.98 -19.89
C ASN A 27 3.81 11.77 -18.94
N ASN A 28 3.02 11.81 -17.86
CA ASN A 28 2.96 10.74 -16.87
C ASN A 28 2.59 9.39 -17.50
N THR A 29 3.44 8.39 -17.29
CA THR A 29 3.20 6.99 -17.67
C THR A 29 2.68 6.11 -16.53
N PHE A 30 2.79 6.55 -15.28
CA PHE A 30 2.44 5.76 -14.10
C PHE A 30 0.92 5.65 -13.90
N SER A 31 0.41 4.42 -13.71
CA SER A 31 -1.00 4.15 -13.44
C SER A 31 -1.42 4.40 -11.97
N ASN A 32 -0.44 4.44 -11.06
CA ASN A 32 -0.57 4.79 -9.66
C ASN A 32 0.40 5.93 -9.30
N ILE A 33 -0.12 7.02 -8.75
CA ILE A 33 0.70 8.16 -8.30
C ILE A 33 0.52 8.29 -6.79
N VAL A 34 1.63 8.15 -6.07
CA VAL A 34 1.70 8.35 -4.62
C VAL A 34 1.85 9.84 -4.33
N VAL A 35 1.02 10.35 -3.42
CA VAL A 35 0.97 11.78 -3.06
C VAL A 35 1.05 11.89 -1.54
N ASP A 36 2.22 12.26 -1.04
CA ASP A 36 2.41 12.58 0.38
C ASP A 36 1.87 13.99 0.66
N ILE A 37 0.69 14.08 1.30
CA ILE A 37 0.03 15.39 1.51
C ILE A 37 0.46 16.09 2.80
N THR A 38 1.14 15.38 3.70
CA THR A 38 1.61 15.89 5.00
C THR A 38 2.70 14.99 5.56
N HIS A 39 3.65 15.58 6.29
CA HIS A 39 4.64 14.84 7.08
C HIS A 39 4.25 14.72 8.56
N LYS A 40 3.14 15.32 8.97
CA LYS A 40 2.61 15.23 10.34
C LYS A 40 2.02 13.86 10.59
N CYS A 41 2.28 13.30 11.77
CA CYS A 41 1.68 12.08 12.27
C CYS A 41 1.53 12.17 13.79
N GLN A 42 0.49 11.53 14.33
CA GLN A 42 0.29 11.34 15.78
C GLN A 42 0.87 10.01 16.30
N MET A 43 1.72 9.34 15.51
CA MET A 43 2.36 8.06 15.83
C MET A 43 3.83 8.08 15.39
N GLU A 44 4.67 7.43 16.19
CA GLU A 44 6.12 7.35 15.97
C GLU A 44 6.54 5.89 15.77
N CYS A 45 6.07 5.24 14.70
CA CYS A 45 6.36 3.82 14.45
C CYS A 45 7.86 3.51 14.33
N ALA A 46 8.30 2.39 14.93
CA ALA A 46 9.66 1.85 14.83
C ALA A 46 10.07 1.49 13.37
N ASN A 47 9.09 1.25 12.50
CA ASN A 47 9.28 1.04 11.06
C ASN A 47 8.50 2.09 10.23
N CYS A 48 9.08 3.28 10.05
CA CYS A 48 8.46 4.44 9.39
C CYS A 48 9.32 4.95 8.21
N TYR A 49 8.77 4.89 7.00
CA TYR A 49 9.48 5.29 5.76
C TYR A 49 9.64 6.82 5.57
N ILE A 50 8.91 7.63 6.35
CA ILE A 50 8.97 9.09 6.38
C ILE A 50 8.86 9.60 7.83
N PRO A 51 9.93 9.50 8.63
CA PRO A 51 9.93 9.92 10.02
C PRO A 51 10.14 11.43 10.19
N ASN A 52 10.69 12.15 9.20
CA ASN A 52 10.85 13.60 9.25
C ASN A 52 9.48 14.30 9.30
N ARG A 53 9.23 15.09 10.36
CA ARG A 53 7.96 15.82 10.63
C ARG A 53 7.97 17.28 10.19
N ASN A 54 9.12 17.83 9.80
CA ASN A 54 9.32 19.27 9.61
C ASN A 54 9.02 19.78 8.20
N ILE A 55 8.64 18.88 7.27
CA ILE A 55 8.27 19.25 5.90
C ILE A 55 6.87 19.90 5.91
N PRO A 56 6.67 21.05 5.23
CA PRO A 56 5.37 21.70 5.11
C PRO A 56 4.29 20.81 4.47
N ASP A 57 3.02 21.08 4.78
CA ASP A 57 1.90 20.40 4.13
C ASP A 57 1.79 20.79 2.64
N LEU A 58 1.46 19.82 1.79
CA LEU A 58 1.34 20.01 0.34
C LEU A 58 0.29 21.08 -0.02
N ASP A 59 0.63 22.01 -0.91
CA ASP A 59 -0.33 22.98 -1.45
C ASP A 59 -1.43 22.27 -2.26
N LYS A 60 -2.68 22.32 -1.76
CA LYS A 60 -3.82 21.67 -2.41
C LYS A 60 -4.17 22.29 -3.77
N HIS A 61 -3.94 23.58 -3.96
CA HIS A 61 -4.31 24.27 -5.20
C HIS A 61 -3.37 23.87 -6.34
N LYS A 62 -2.06 23.75 -6.04
CA LYS A 62 -1.08 23.19 -6.96
C LYS A 62 -1.33 21.70 -7.24
N LEU A 63 -1.78 20.93 -6.24
CA LEU A 63 -2.23 19.54 -6.47
C LEU A 63 -3.43 19.50 -7.42
N PHE A 64 -4.36 20.45 -7.33
CA PHE A 64 -5.52 20.50 -8.23
C PHE A 64 -5.11 20.89 -9.67
N ASP A 65 -4.11 21.75 -9.86
CA ASP A 65 -3.48 21.99 -11.17
C ASP A 65 -2.85 20.72 -11.74
N PHE A 66 -1.94 20.11 -10.97
CA PHE A 66 -1.25 18.86 -11.33
C PHE A 66 -2.23 17.76 -11.77
N LEU A 67 -3.33 17.55 -11.02
CA LEU A 67 -4.33 16.54 -11.34
C LEU A 67 -5.05 16.82 -12.67
N GLN A 68 -5.35 18.08 -13.00
CA GLN A 68 -6.00 18.44 -14.26
C GLN A 68 -5.13 18.17 -15.49
N ARG A 69 -3.80 18.13 -15.30
CA ARG A 69 -2.80 17.98 -16.37
C ARG A 69 -2.40 16.53 -16.65
N LEU A 70 -2.88 15.56 -15.85
CA LEU A 70 -2.59 14.15 -16.06
C LEU A 70 -3.31 13.61 -17.33
N PRO A 71 -2.62 12.91 -18.24
CA PRO A 71 -3.14 12.52 -19.56
C PRO A 71 -4.21 11.42 -19.50
N PHE A 72 -4.32 10.68 -18.39
CA PHE A 72 -5.27 9.59 -18.25
C PHE A 72 -5.69 9.33 -16.80
N ARG A 73 -6.64 8.41 -16.64
CA ARG A 73 -7.30 8.08 -15.37
C ARG A 73 -6.43 7.24 -14.41
N SER A 74 -5.48 7.90 -13.76
CA SER A 74 -4.63 7.29 -12.71
C SER A 74 -5.38 6.99 -11.39
N TYR A 75 -4.80 6.10 -10.58
CA TYR A 75 -5.08 6.00 -9.15
C TYR A 75 -4.21 7.01 -8.40
N ILE A 76 -4.82 7.88 -7.60
CA ILE A 76 -4.10 8.79 -6.72
C ILE A 76 -4.12 8.18 -5.33
N ARG A 77 -2.93 7.82 -4.84
CA ARG A 77 -2.73 7.22 -3.53
C ARG A 77 -2.28 8.30 -2.56
N ILE A 78 -3.27 8.89 -1.90
CA ILE A 78 -3.09 9.91 -0.87
C ILE A 78 -2.49 9.24 0.36
N ILE A 79 -1.32 9.71 0.76
CA ILE A 79 -0.54 9.23 1.90
C ILE A 79 0.18 10.42 2.54
N GLY A 80 1.48 10.37 2.81
CA GLY A 80 2.12 11.18 3.84
C GLY A 80 2.12 10.41 5.16
N ALA A 81 2.69 10.99 6.20
CA ALA A 81 2.93 10.24 7.44
C ALA A 81 1.59 9.84 8.09
N GLU A 82 0.64 10.76 8.19
CA GLU A 82 -0.77 10.42 8.39
C GLU A 82 -1.71 11.44 7.68
N PRO A 83 -2.32 11.11 6.52
CA PRO A 83 -3.14 12.06 5.77
C PRO A 83 -4.36 12.57 6.55
N THR A 84 -4.89 11.82 7.52
CA THR A 84 -6.04 12.27 8.32
C THR A 84 -5.69 13.38 9.32
N MET A 85 -4.42 13.74 9.49
CA MET A 85 -4.02 14.97 10.19
C MET A 85 -4.48 16.25 9.48
N ARG A 86 -4.74 16.19 8.16
CA ARG A 86 -5.27 17.31 7.39
C ARG A 86 -6.79 17.41 7.45
N GLU A 87 -7.29 18.63 7.69
CA GLU A 87 -8.72 18.91 7.76
C GLU A 87 -9.39 18.97 6.38
N ASP A 88 -8.61 19.35 5.36
CA ASP A 88 -8.98 19.47 3.95
C ASP A 88 -8.83 18.15 3.15
N LEU A 89 -8.43 17.05 3.79
CA LEU A 89 -8.38 15.71 3.15
C LEU A 89 -9.69 15.36 2.38
N PRO A 90 -10.91 15.63 2.90
CA PRO A 90 -12.15 15.39 2.14
C PRO A 90 -12.27 16.25 0.88
N GLU A 91 -11.73 17.47 0.87
CA GLU A 91 -11.68 18.34 -0.32
C GLU A 91 -10.71 17.77 -1.36
N ILE A 92 -9.54 17.31 -0.93
CA ILE A 92 -8.54 16.64 -1.79
C ILE A 92 -9.13 15.38 -2.45
N ILE A 93 -9.80 14.52 -1.67
CA ILE A 93 -10.50 13.33 -2.18
C ILE A 93 -11.56 13.71 -3.22
N THR A 94 -12.34 14.77 -2.93
CA THR A 94 -13.37 15.29 -3.83
C THR A 94 -12.77 15.79 -5.14
N ALA A 95 -11.66 16.55 -5.08
CA ALA A 95 -10.94 17.06 -6.24
C ALA A 95 -10.35 15.94 -7.11
N VAL A 96 -9.68 14.94 -6.51
CA VAL A 96 -9.18 13.76 -7.23
C VAL A 96 -10.30 13.06 -8.01
N LYS A 97 -11.48 12.90 -7.39
CA LYS A 97 -12.66 12.31 -8.06
C LYS A 97 -13.26 13.24 -9.13
N LYS A 98 -13.31 14.56 -8.88
CA LYS A 98 -13.80 15.59 -9.80
C LYS A 98 -13.00 15.61 -11.10
N TYR A 99 -11.68 15.52 -11.01
CA TYR A 99 -10.77 15.44 -12.16
C TYR A 99 -10.67 14.02 -12.76
N GLY A 100 -11.65 13.15 -12.49
CA GLY A 100 -11.82 11.85 -13.13
C GLY A 100 -11.02 10.70 -12.52
N HIS A 101 -9.98 10.97 -11.71
CA HIS A 101 -9.11 9.96 -11.12
C HIS A 101 -9.79 9.10 -10.04
N ARG A 102 -9.03 8.16 -9.46
CA ARG A 102 -9.51 7.24 -8.41
C ARG A 102 -8.80 7.53 -7.08
N PRO A 103 -9.47 8.17 -6.10
CA PRO A 103 -8.86 8.43 -4.80
C PRO A 103 -8.75 7.16 -3.96
N SER A 104 -7.57 6.91 -3.44
CA SER A 104 -7.31 5.93 -2.38
C SER A 104 -6.51 6.58 -1.26
N VAL A 105 -6.74 6.18 -0.01
CA VAL A 105 -6.06 6.72 1.17
C VAL A 105 -5.35 5.60 1.91
N THR A 106 -4.08 5.80 2.24
CA THR A 106 -3.34 4.93 3.19
C THR A 106 -3.21 5.67 4.51
N THR A 107 -3.61 5.03 5.61
CA THR A 107 -3.71 5.68 6.93
C THR A 107 -3.47 4.69 8.07
N ASN A 108 -2.94 5.18 9.18
CA ASN A 108 -2.89 4.49 10.47
C ASN A 108 -4.27 4.32 11.12
N GLY A 109 -5.28 5.05 10.63
CA GLY A 109 -6.69 4.86 10.92
C GLY A 109 -7.17 5.35 12.29
N LEU A 110 -6.33 5.99 13.12
CA LEU A 110 -6.78 6.41 14.47
C LEU A 110 -7.97 7.39 14.40
N LYS A 111 -7.99 8.31 13.43
CA LYS A 111 -9.13 9.23 13.21
C LYS A 111 -10.38 8.54 12.65
N LEU A 112 -10.24 7.36 12.03
CA LEU A 112 -11.35 6.53 11.54
C LEU A 112 -12.08 5.79 12.68
N ALA A 113 -11.55 5.81 13.91
CA ALA A 113 -12.27 5.38 15.11
C ALA A 113 -13.52 6.24 15.42
N ARG A 114 -13.69 7.36 14.69
CA ARG A 114 -14.87 8.23 14.66
C ARG A 114 -15.75 7.92 13.43
N PRO A 115 -16.96 7.35 13.58
CA PRO A 115 -17.77 6.90 12.45
C PRO A 115 -18.21 8.03 11.51
N GLU A 116 -18.47 9.22 12.05
CA GLU A 116 -18.80 10.42 11.29
C GLU A 116 -17.66 10.88 10.37
N TYR A 117 -16.41 10.64 10.76
CA TYR A 117 -15.25 10.96 9.93
C TYR A 117 -15.08 9.93 8.80
N VAL A 118 -15.34 8.64 9.04
CA VAL A 118 -15.38 7.61 7.98
C VAL A 118 -16.44 7.96 6.94
N GLN A 119 -17.63 8.35 7.38
CA GLN A 119 -18.72 8.76 6.49
C GLN A 119 -18.34 10.02 5.68
N LYS A 120 -17.72 11.04 6.31
CA LYS A 120 -17.20 12.23 5.61
C LYS A 120 -16.23 11.88 4.46
N LEU A 121 -15.33 10.91 4.65
CA LEU A 121 -14.41 10.45 3.60
C LEU A 121 -15.12 9.66 2.49
N LYS A 122 -16.12 8.86 2.84
CA LYS A 122 -16.96 8.14 1.87
C LYS A 122 -17.75 9.10 0.97
N ASP A 123 -18.34 10.15 1.56
CA ASP A 123 -19.16 11.13 0.84
C ASP A 123 -18.34 12.04 -0.07
N ALA A 124 -17.12 12.42 0.36
CA ALA A 124 -16.09 13.01 -0.52
C ALA A 124 -15.77 12.12 -1.74
N GLY A 125 -16.10 10.83 -1.67
CA GLY A 125 -16.03 9.90 -2.78
C GLY A 125 -14.79 9.01 -2.80
N LEU A 126 -14.17 8.79 -1.63
CA LEU A 126 -13.10 7.82 -1.45
C LEU A 126 -13.48 6.46 -2.06
N ARG A 127 -12.53 5.77 -2.70
CA ARG A 127 -12.78 4.49 -3.40
C ARG A 127 -12.13 3.29 -2.73
N LEU A 128 -11.06 3.50 -1.99
CA LEU A 128 -10.34 2.43 -1.30
C LEU A 128 -9.55 2.99 -0.12
N LEU A 129 -9.69 2.36 1.04
CA LEU A 129 -8.78 2.53 2.18
C LEU A 129 -7.70 1.44 2.19
N LEU A 130 -6.50 1.81 2.64
CA LEU A 130 -5.54 0.88 3.22
C LEU A 130 -5.36 1.29 4.69
N HIS A 131 -5.89 0.46 5.59
CA HIS A 131 -5.83 0.65 7.04
C HIS A 131 -4.65 -0.12 7.64
N SER A 132 -3.69 0.57 8.25
CA SER A 132 -2.52 -0.06 8.87
C SER A 132 -2.88 -0.68 10.22
N MET A 133 -2.68 -2.00 10.37
CA MET A 133 -2.95 -2.80 11.57
C MET A 133 -1.78 -3.77 11.83
N ASN A 134 -0.69 -3.27 12.40
CA ASN A 134 0.51 -4.05 12.68
C ASN A 134 0.32 -5.10 13.80
N GLY A 135 -0.57 -4.83 14.76
CA GLY A 135 -0.84 -5.73 15.90
C GLY A 135 -2.16 -6.50 15.85
N ALA A 136 -2.95 -6.42 14.77
CA ALA A 136 -4.35 -6.83 14.78
C ALA A 136 -5.12 -6.17 15.96
N ASP A 137 -5.47 -6.95 17.00
CA ASP A 137 -6.09 -6.52 18.26
C ASP A 137 -5.17 -6.64 19.50
N ASP A 138 -3.86 -6.86 19.31
CA ASP A 138 -2.84 -7.00 20.37
C ASP A 138 -2.04 -5.71 20.59
N ASP A 139 -2.26 -5.04 21.72
CA ASP A 139 -1.54 -3.82 22.12
C ASP A 139 -0.06 -4.03 22.43
N GLU A 140 0.40 -5.24 22.77
CA GLU A 140 1.82 -5.49 23.02
C GLU A 140 2.63 -5.45 21.71
N VAL A 141 2.02 -5.85 20.58
CA VAL A 141 2.63 -5.62 19.26
C VAL A 141 2.67 -4.13 18.92
N TYR A 142 1.58 -3.40 19.16
CA TYR A 142 1.53 -1.96 18.84
C TYR A 142 2.54 -1.15 19.68
N LYS A 143 2.87 -1.56 20.91
CA LYS A 143 3.95 -0.92 21.68
C LYS A 143 5.32 -1.06 21.00
N ILE A 144 5.59 -2.21 20.38
CA ILE A 144 6.89 -2.51 19.75
C ILE A 144 6.98 -1.87 18.37
N LEU A 145 5.96 -2.04 17.51
CA LEU A 145 6.00 -1.62 16.11
C LEU A 145 5.54 -0.17 15.88
N ASP A 146 4.58 0.29 16.68
CA ASP A 146 3.82 1.54 16.50
C ASP A 146 3.99 2.52 17.69
N GLU A 147 4.91 2.23 18.62
CA GLU A 147 5.25 2.98 19.85
C GLU A 147 4.02 3.45 20.67
N GLY A 148 2.96 2.64 20.74
CA GLY A 148 1.78 2.99 21.54
C GLY A 148 0.70 1.90 21.64
N LYS A 149 -0.37 2.20 22.40
CA LYS A 149 -1.52 1.29 22.59
C LYS A 149 -2.65 1.67 21.62
N TRP A 150 -2.69 1.01 20.47
CA TRP A 150 -3.56 1.39 19.37
C TRP A 150 -4.65 0.36 19.03
N ALA A 151 -4.59 -0.87 19.54
CA ALA A 151 -5.48 -1.97 19.16
C ALA A 151 -6.96 -1.59 19.22
N THR A 152 -7.41 -1.03 20.34
CA THR A 152 -8.81 -0.60 20.53
C THR A 152 -9.26 0.41 19.47
N ALA A 153 -8.41 1.38 19.12
CA ALA A 153 -8.72 2.38 18.09
C ALA A 153 -8.70 1.77 16.68
N LYS A 154 -7.74 0.90 16.39
CA LYS A 154 -7.55 0.21 15.10
C LYS A 154 -8.71 -0.74 14.78
N VAL A 155 -9.17 -1.51 15.78
CA VAL A 155 -10.34 -2.40 15.72
C VAL A 155 -11.63 -1.59 15.55
N ARG A 156 -11.81 -0.51 16.31
CA ARG A 156 -12.97 0.39 16.18
C ARG A 156 -13.03 1.04 14.79
N ALA A 157 -11.89 1.51 14.29
CA ALA A 157 -11.76 2.04 12.94
C ALA A 157 -12.20 1.02 11.88
N LEU A 158 -11.71 -0.22 11.96
CA LEU A 158 -12.10 -1.28 11.03
C LEU A 158 -13.61 -1.57 11.07
N LYS A 159 -14.22 -1.62 12.26
CA LYS A 159 -15.68 -1.74 12.39
C LYS A 159 -16.42 -0.58 11.72
N ASN A 160 -16.03 0.67 11.98
CA ASN A 160 -16.67 1.85 11.38
C ASN A 160 -16.56 1.85 9.85
N ILE A 161 -15.43 1.39 9.29
CA ILE A 161 -15.21 1.24 7.84
C ILE A 161 -16.18 0.21 7.23
N PHE A 162 -16.38 -0.91 7.91
CA PHE A 162 -17.33 -1.95 7.52
C PHE A 162 -18.79 -1.50 7.64
N ASP A 163 -19.17 -0.87 8.75
CA ASP A 163 -20.50 -0.29 8.96
C ASP A 163 -20.82 0.73 7.86
N ALA A 164 -19.84 1.57 7.49
CA ALA A 164 -19.96 2.51 6.38
C ALA A 164 -19.93 1.86 4.97
N ARG A 165 -19.73 0.55 4.84
CA ARG A 165 -19.60 -0.19 3.57
C ARG A 165 -18.53 0.39 2.63
N LEU A 166 -17.42 0.86 3.19
CA LEU A 166 -16.32 1.46 2.43
C LEU A 166 -15.28 0.37 2.05
N PRO A 167 -14.84 0.25 0.78
CA PRO A 167 -13.85 -0.75 0.40
C PRO A 167 -12.54 -0.57 1.15
N VAL A 168 -12.02 -1.65 1.70
CA VAL A 168 -10.86 -1.63 2.61
C VAL A 168 -9.92 -2.80 2.36
N ASN A 169 -8.64 -2.46 2.32
CA ASN A 169 -7.50 -3.35 2.46
C ASN A 169 -6.85 -3.08 3.83
N THR A 170 -6.14 -4.05 4.38
CA THR A 170 -5.24 -3.79 5.52
C THR A 170 -3.77 -3.83 5.09
N GLY A 171 -2.91 -3.24 5.91
CA GLY A 171 -1.47 -3.45 5.86
C GLY A 171 -0.95 -3.82 7.24
N THR A 172 -0.18 -4.91 7.31
CA THR A 172 0.43 -5.43 8.53
C THR A 172 1.90 -5.67 8.22
N ILE A 173 2.79 -4.93 8.87
CA ILE A 173 4.23 -5.21 8.87
C ILE A 173 4.46 -6.40 9.81
N ILE A 174 5.15 -7.42 9.32
CA ILE A 174 5.53 -8.64 10.02
C ILE A 174 7.03 -8.57 10.28
N ALA A 175 7.39 -8.55 11.57
CA ALA A 175 8.75 -8.49 12.08
C ALA A 175 9.12 -9.83 12.76
N LYS A 176 10.30 -10.35 12.42
CA LYS A 176 10.85 -11.61 12.98
C LYS A 176 10.89 -11.58 14.51
N GLY A 177 10.33 -12.59 15.15
CA GLY A 177 10.28 -12.74 16.60
C GLY A 177 9.29 -11.81 17.32
N VAL A 178 8.52 -10.98 16.60
CA VAL A 178 7.69 -9.93 17.21
C VAL A 178 6.19 -10.18 17.03
N ASN A 179 5.72 -10.48 15.81
CA ASN A 179 4.28 -10.47 15.52
C ASN A 179 3.79 -11.46 14.45
N GLU A 180 4.52 -12.54 14.18
CA GLU A 180 4.15 -13.61 13.23
C GLU A 180 2.69 -14.08 13.34
N ARG A 181 2.26 -14.36 14.58
CA ARG A 181 0.88 -14.74 14.96
C ARG A 181 -0.20 -13.77 14.46
N THR A 182 0.14 -12.50 14.22
CA THR A 182 -0.80 -11.50 13.72
C THR A 182 -1.24 -11.80 12.29
N MET A 183 -0.49 -12.59 11.52
CA MET A 183 -0.92 -13.01 10.18
C MET A 183 -2.26 -13.75 10.22
N ARG A 184 -2.42 -14.73 11.14
CA ARG A 184 -3.70 -15.39 11.39
C ARG A 184 -4.69 -14.47 12.09
N ARG A 185 -4.26 -13.82 13.19
CA ARG A 185 -5.16 -13.01 14.02
C ARG A 185 -5.81 -11.86 13.24
N GLN A 186 -5.08 -11.24 12.32
CA GLN A 186 -5.60 -10.18 11.45
C GLN A 186 -6.70 -10.68 10.52
N VAL A 187 -6.61 -11.92 10.01
CA VAL A 187 -7.68 -12.55 9.21
C VAL A 187 -8.91 -12.79 10.06
N GLU A 188 -8.74 -13.33 11.27
CA GLU A 188 -9.83 -13.58 12.21
C GLU A 188 -10.56 -12.28 12.59
N VAL A 189 -9.83 -11.26 13.09
CA VAL A 189 -10.40 -9.96 13.48
C VAL A 189 -11.10 -9.27 12.31
N PHE A 190 -10.53 -9.34 11.10
CA PHE A 190 -11.14 -8.77 9.90
C PHE A 190 -12.45 -9.48 9.53
N THR A 191 -12.46 -10.81 9.61
CA THR A 191 -13.63 -11.65 9.33
C THR A 191 -14.74 -11.42 10.37
N ASP A 192 -14.39 -11.42 11.66
CA ASP A 192 -15.30 -11.24 12.79
C ASP A 192 -16.01 -9.89 12.76
N LEU A 193 -15.29 -8.81 12.46
CA LEU A 193 -15.87 -7.47 12.38
C LEU A 193 -16.75 -7.32 11.13
N ALA A 194 -16.35 -7.89 10.00
CA ALA A 194 -17.17 -7.89 8.79
C ALA A 194 -18.50 -8.64 9.00
N GLU A 195 -18.46 -9.82 9.61
CA GLU A 195 -19.65 -10.61 9.95
C GLU A 195 -20.58 -9.84 10.91
N LYS A 196 -20.03 -9.23 11.97
CA LYS A 196 -20.77 -8.38 12.92
C LYS A 196 -21.37 -7.12 12.28
N SER A 197 -20.82 -6.65 11.16
CA SER A 197 -21.35 -5.56 10.34
C SER A 197 -22.30 -6.05 9.21
N GLY A 198 -22.67 -7.33 9.22
CA GLY A 198 -23.55 -7.92 8.19
C GLY A 198 -22.92 -7.88 6.80
N ILE A 199 -21.65 -8.25 6.68
CA ILE A 199 -20.93 -8.43 5.41
C ILE A 199 -20.68 -9.92 5.16
N ASN A 200 -21.00 -10.34 3.94
CA ASN A 200 -20.41 -11.51 3.30
C ASN A 200 -19.64 -11.02 2.06
N PHE A 201 -18.35 -11.35 1.96
CA PHE A 201 -17.45 -10.83 0.94
C PHE A 201 -17.83 -11.26 -0.49
N ASN A 202 -18.52 -12.40 -0.65
CA ASN A 202 -18.93 -12.90 -1.97
C ASN A 202 -20.26 -12.27 -2.45
N THR A 203 -21.16 -11.89 -1.54
CA THR A 203 -22.52 -11.47 -1.90
C THR A 203 -22.84 -10.00 -1.61
N THR A 204 -22.14 -9.39 -0.64
CA THR A 204 -22.50 -8.06 -0.12
C THR A 204 -21.73 -6.96 -0.83
N ALA A 205 -22.43 -5.95 -1.35
CA ALA A 205 -21.81 -4.78 -1.95
C ALA A 205 -21.12 -3.89 -0.87
N PRO A 206 -19.98 -3.25 -1.19
CA PRO A 206 -19.23 -3.32 -2.46
C PRO A 206 -18.28 -4.52 -2.57
N TYR A 207 -18.11 -5.31 -1.51
CA TYR A 207 -17.08 -6.35 -1.41
C TYR A 207 -17.22 -7.46 -2.45
N ASN A 208 -18.45 -7.80 -2.84
CA ASN A 208 -18.73 -8.73 -3.96
C ASN A 208 -18.20 -8.29 -5.33
N ARG A 209 -17.73 -7.05 -5.47
CA ARG A 209 -17.07 -6.50 -6.67
C ARG A 209 -15.64 -6.04 -6.39
N ILE A 210 -15.25 -5.93 -5.13
CA ILE A 210 -13.96 -5.42 -4.66
C ILE A 210 -13.52 -6.30 -3.49
N THR A 211 -12.95 -7.45 -3.81
CA THR A 211 -12.43 -8.41 -2.84
C THR A 211 -11.39 -7.73 -1.93
N PRO A 212 -11.56 -7.76 -0.60
CA PRO A 212 -10.56 -7.19 0.31
C PRO A 212 -9.20 -7.86 0.19
N VAL A 213 -8.14 -7.05 0.32
CA VAL A 213 -6.75 -7.54 0.34
C VAL A 213 -6.12 -7.24 1.70
N LEU A 214 -5.74 -8.27 2.44
CA LEU A 214 -4.91 -8.13 3.63
C LEU A 214 -3.45 -8.25 3.19
N ARG A 215 -2.67 -7.19 3.39
CA ARG A 215 -1.27 -7.11 2.93
C ARG A 215 -0.32 -7.38 4.09
N MET A 216 0.28 -8.55 4.09
CA MET A 216 1.37 -8.91 5.00
C MET A 216 2.68 -8.45 4.36
N LYS A 217 3.50 -7.70 5.09
CA LYS A 217 4.74 -7.13 4.56
C LYS A 217 5.91 -7.48 5.46
N SER A 218 7.10 -7.66 4.92
CA SER A 218 8.30 -7.64 5.77
C SER A 218 8.63 -6.22 6.26
N VAL A 219 9.58 -6.10 7.19
CA VAL A 219 10.13 -4.82 7.65
C VAL A 219 10.89 -4.15 6.50
N GLY A 220 10.68 -2.84 6.33
CA GLY A 220 11.35 -2.08 5.29
C GLY A 220 12.73 -1.63 5.74
N LEU A 221 13.71 -1.59 4.83
CA LEU A 221 15.05 -1.05 5.14
C LEU A 221 15.18 0.46 4.81
N ILE A 222 14.04 1.16 4.69
CA ILE A 222 13.96 2.58 4.37
C ILE A 222 13.39 3.35 5.55
N GLY A 223 14.07 4.43 5.94
CA GLY A 223 13.68 5.31 7.03
C GLY A 223 14.02 4.73 8.41
N ARG A 224 13.19 5.04 9.42
CA ARG A 224 13.30 4.35 10.71
C ARG A 224 12.89 2.89 10.46
N HIS A 225 13.75 1.95 10.82
CA HIS A 225 13.55 0.53 10.57
C HIS A 225 14.06 -0.31 11.74
N MET A 226 13.60 -1.56 11.81
CA MET A 226 14.04 -2.53 12.80
C MET A 226 15.12 -3.42 12.21
N GLN A 227 16.35 -3.31 12.69
CA GLN A 227 17.48 -4.14 12.26
C GLN A 227 17.19 -5.62 12.51
N ASP A 228 17.71 -6.49 11.62
CA ASP A 228 17.61 -7.96 11.63
C ASP A 228 16.18 -8.54 11.73
N SER A 229 15.16 -7.69 11.66
CA SER A 229 13.75 -8.04 11.89
C SER A 229 12.99 -8.37 10.60
N SER A 230 13.65 -8.28 9.43
CA SER A 230 12.99 -8.41 8.13
C SER A 230 12.97 -9.84 7.59
N TYR A 231 11.87 -10.20 6.94
CA TYR A 231 11.67 -11.46 6.24
C TYR A 231 11.91 -11.28 4.74
N SER A 232 12.59 -12.25 4.13
CA SER A 232 12.56 -12.45 2.69
C SER A 232 11.19 -12.97 2.21
N MET A 233 10.90 -12.83 0.91
CA MET A 233 9.66 -13.34 0.31
C MET A 233 9.42 -14.83 0.57
N GLU A 234 10.45 -15.67 0.53
CA GLU A 234 10.34 -17.11 0.73
C GLU A 234 9.98 -17.44 2.18
N GLU A 235 10.61 -16.77 3.15
CA GLU A 235 10.25 -16.93 4.56
C GLU A 235 8.85 -16.38 4.86
N LEU A 236 8.39 -15.31 4.19
CA LEU A 236 7.00 -14.85 4.29
C LEU A 236 6.02 -15.88 3.72
N MET A 237 6.38 -16.59 2.65
CA MET A 237 5.58 -17.68 2.07
C MET A 237 5.50 -18.87 3.03
N ASP A 238 6.61 -19.31 3.59
CA ASP A 238 6.63 -20.40 4.58
C ASP A 238 5.89 -20.02 5.87
N LEU A 239 6.00 -18.76 6.30
CA LEU A 239 5.21 -18.23 7.39
C LEU A 239 3.71 -18.24 7.06
N ALA A 240 3.30 -17.92 5.84
CA ALA A 240 1.91 -18.03 5.42
C ALA A 240 1.42 -19.49 5.38
N VAL A 241 2.24 -20.43 4.91
CA VAL A 241 1.93 -21.87 4.96
C VAL A 241 1.69 -22.30 6.41
N LYS A 242 2.59 -21.94 7.34
CA LYS A 242 2.48 -22.25 8.77
C LYS A 242 1.28 -21.58 9.44
N GLU A 243 1.19 -20.25 9.35
CA GLU A 243 0.23 -19.45 10.12
C GLU A 243 -1.18 -19.48 9.51
N LEU A 244 -1.34 -19.73 8.21
CA LEU A 244 -2.67 -19.74 7.56
C LEU A 244 -3.11 -21.11 7.03
N GLY A 245 -2.20 -22.10 6.95
CA GLY A 245 -2.51 -23.42 6.40
C GLY A 245 -2.72 -23.43 4.88
N VAL A 246 -2.26 -22.38 4.18
CA VAL A 246 -2.27 -22.34 2.71
C VAL A 246 -1.23 -23.30 2.16
N LYS A 247 -1.53 -23.98 1.06
CA LYS A 247 -0.51 -24.74 0.32
C LYS A 247 0.36 -23.79 -0.50
N LYS A 248 1.69 -24.02 -0.51
CA LYS A 248 2.65 -23.21 -1.27
C LYS A 248 2.33 -23.15 -2.78
N GLU A 249 1.78 -24.24 -3.33
CA GLU A 249 1.31 -24.34 -4.73
C GLU A 249 0.17 -23.36 -5.09
N ASN A 250 -0.60 -22.88 -4.11
CA ASN A 250 -1.69 -21.91 -4.31
C ASN A 250 -1.21 -20.45 -4.24
N ILE A 251 0.06 -20.21 -3.91
CA ILE A 251 0.64 -18.88 -3.81
C ILE A 251 1.21 -18.50 -5.18
N PHE A 252 0.56 -17.58 -5.86
CA PHE A 252 0.94 -17.15 -7.21
C PHE A 252 1.65 -15.78 -7.22
N GLU A 253 2.40 -15.53 -8.27
CA GLU A 253 3.08 -14.26 -8.52
C GLU A 253 2.09 -13.17 -8.96
N THR A 254 2.24 -11.93 -8.47
CA THR A 254 1.41 -10.81 -8.92
C THR A 254 2.16 -9.48 -8.92
N SER A 255 1.83 -8.62 -9.88
CA SER A 255 2.45 -7.30 -10.02
C SER A 255 2.02 -6.33 -8.92
N SER A 256 2.87 -5.33 -8.67
CA SER A 256 2.77 -4.32 -7.62
C SER A 256 1.55 -3.36 -7.71
N GLY A 257 0.61 -3.61 -8.63
CA GLY A 257 -0.62 -2.83 -8.87
C GLY A 257 -1.71 -2.96 -7.79
N VAL A 258 -2.71 -2.08 -7.84
CA VAL A 258 -3.71 -1.92 -6.75
C VAL A 258 -5.04 -2.65 -6.98
N VAL A 259 -5.54 -2.82 -8.22
CA VAL A 259 -6.90 -3.36 -8.49
C VAL A 259 -7.01 -4.18 -9.80
N LYS A 260 -6.01 -4.99 -10.15
CA LYS A 260 -6.17 -6.10 -11.11
C LYS A 260 -5.41 -7.31 -10.59
N ALA A 261 -6.06 -8.46 -10.57
CA ALA A 261 -5.40 -9.75 -10.39
C ALA A 261 -4.88 -10.19 -11.76
N GLY A 262 -3.59 -10.52 -11.83
CA GLY A 262 -2.91 -10.94 -13.07
C GLY A 262 -1.73 -10.02 -13.44
N PRO A 263 -0.61 -10.59 -13.91
CA PRO A 263 0.44 -9.85 -14.59
C PRO A 263 -0.09 -9.09 -15.83
N GLN A 264 0.50 -7.94 -16.14
CA GLN A 264 0.51 -7.39 -17.51
C GLN A 264 1.92 -7.51 -18.09
N ASP A 265 2.05 -7.52 -19.41
CA ASP A 265 3.36 -7.57 -20.08
C ASP A 265 4.26 -6.41 -19.63
N GLY A 266 5.44 -6.74 -19.13
CA GLY A 266 6.39 -5.77 -18.55
C GLY A 266 6.26 -5.51 -17.04
N ASP A 267 5.23 -6.03 -16.37
CA ASP A 267 5.13 -5.93 -14.91
C ASP A 267 6.18 -6.83 -14.22
N ARG A 268 6.97 -6.28 -13.30
CA ARG A 268 7.77 -7.11 -12.36
C ARG A 268 6.88 -7.76 -11.29
N MET A 269 7.12 -9.04 -11.04
CA MET A 269 6.39 -9.89 -10.10
C MET A 269 6.90 -9.77 -8.65
N THR A 270 6.96 -8.54 -8.13
CA THR A 270 7.55 -8.23 -6.82
C THR A 270 6.71 -8.63 -5.60
N SER A 271 5.59 -9.33 -5.79
CA SER A 271 4.73 -9.78 -4.69
C SER A 271 4.08 -11.13 -4.94
N ARG A 272 3.64 -11.76 -3.85
CA ARG A 272 2.96 -13.07 -3.86
C ARG A 272 1.54 -12.90 -3.36
N MET A 273 0.59 -13.66 -3.90
CA MET A 273 -0.81 -13.54 -3.52
C MET A 273 -1.52 -14.90 -3.59
N PHE A 274 -2.55 -15.05 -2.77
CA PHE A 274 -3.46 -16.20 -2.81
C PHE A 274 -4.87 -15.81 -2.35
N GLU A 275 -5.85 -16.58 -2.79
CA GLU A 275 -7.20 -16.53 -2.21
C GLU A 275 -7.23 -17.24 -0.86
N TYR A 276 -7.89 -16.62 0.12
CA TYR A 276 -8.18 -17.22 1.41
C TYR A 276 -9.70 -17.27 1.63
N LYS A 277 -10.22 -18.48 1.84
CA LYS A 277 -11.65 -18.72 2.07
C LYS A 277 -11.95 -18.55 3.56
N THR A 278 -12.71 -17.52 3.89
CA THR A 278 -13.27 -17.31 5.24
C THR A 278 -14.69 -17.87 5.31
N ARG A 279 -15.24 -18.01 6.52
CA ARG A 279 -16.64 -18.43 6.74
C ARG A 279 -17.69 -17.48 6.12
N ILE A 280 -17.32 -16.23 5.82
CA ILE A 280 -18.18 -15.21 5.19
C ILE A 280 -17.77 -14.86 3.75
N GLY A 281 -16.97 -15.71 3.09
CA GLY A 281 -16.55 -15.52 1.69
C GLY A 281 -15.04 -15.33 1.51
N THR A 282 -14.63 -14.95 0.32
CA THR A 282 -13.22 -14.90 -0.10
C THR A 282 -12.59 -13.55 0.23
N ILE A 283 -11.36 -13.57 0.74
CA ILE A 283 -10.44 -12.43 0.77
C ILE A 283 -9.16 -12.80 0.00
N LEU A 284 -8.34 -11.81 -0.32
CA LEU A 284 -6.99 -12.02 -0.84
C LEU A 284 -5.96 -11.76 0.26
N ILE A 285 -5.00 -12.66 0.41
CA ILE A 285 -3.79 -12.40 1.21
C ILE A 285 -2.66 -12.09 0.24
N ARG A 286 -1.95 -11.00 0.50
CA ARG A 286 -0.83 -10.57 -0.34
C ARG A 286 0.42 -10.41 0.51
N LEU A 287 1.46 -11.14 0.17
CA LEU A 287 2.78 -11.04 0.77
C LEU A 287 3.60 -10.06 -0.06
N VAL A 288 4.25 -9.10 0.60
CA VAL A 288 5.09 -8.08 -0.06
C VAL A 288 6.41 -8.01 0.67
N ASP A 289 7.49 -8.30 -0.03
CA ASP A 289 8.83 -8.13 0.52
C ASP A 289 9.23 -6.65 0.42
N TRP A 290 9.55 -6.05 1.56
CA TRP A 290 10.03 -4.68 1.72
C TRP A 290 11.54 -4.61 2.01
N SER A 291 12.27 -5.74 1.92
CA SER A 291 13.71 -5.80 2.22
C SER A 291 14.64 -5.57 1.03
N VAL A 292 14.15 -5.65 -0.21
CA VAL A 292 15.01 -5.93 -1.38
C VAL A 292 15.39 -4.70 -2.20
N ASN A 293 16.68 -4.36 -2.22
CA ASN A 293 17.57 -4.36 -3.40
C ASN A 293 18.98 -3.86 -3.00
N ASP A 294 20.03 -4.20 -3.78
CA ASP A 294 21.43 -3.80 -3.51
C ASP A 294 21.64 -2.28 -3.53
N ASP A 295 20.81 -1.53 -4.27
CA ASP A 295 20.78 -0.07 -4.28
C ASP A 295 19.95 0.55 -3.12
N GLY A 296 19.41 -0.26 -2.20
CA GLY A 296 18.56 0.17 -1.08
C GLY A 296 17.12 0.54 -1.43
N VAL A 297 16.69 0.31 -2.68
CA VAL A 297 15.37 0.71 -3.20
C VAL A 297 14.38 -0.46 -3.23
N VAL A 298 13.46 -0.49 -2.26
CA VAL A 298 12.34 -1.44 -2.22
C VAL A 298 11.51 -1.40 -3.51
N ASP A 299 11.16 -2.54 -4.12
CA ASP A 299 10.26 -2.61 -5.30
C ASP A 299 10.70 -1.68 -6.47
N HIS A 300 12.03 -1.53 -6.64
CA HIS A 300 12.70 -0.86 -7.76
C HIS A 300 12.22 -1.41 -9.11
N ASP A 301 12.23 -0.56 -10.14
CA ASP A 301 11.77 -0.89 -11.51
C ASP A 301 10.28 -1.18 -11.64
N ASN A 302 9.44 -0.52 -10.84
CA ASN A 302 7.99 -0.64 -10.94
C ASN A 302 7.40 0.38 -11.95
N PRO A 303 7.07 -0.02 -13.20
CA PRO A 303 6.63 0.92 -14.24
C PRO A 303 5.25 1.56 -13.95
N ASN A 304 4.53 1.05 -12.95
CA ASN A 304 3.18 1.49 -12.62
C ASN A 304 3.11 2.48 -11.46
N ARG A 305 4.18 2.71 -10.70
CA ARG A 305 4.13 3.50 -9.44
C ARG A 305 5.09 4.68 -9.44
N GLY A 306 4.53 5.87 -9.60
CA GLY A 306 5.23 7.14 -9.43
C GLY A 306 4.95 7.81 -8.08
N ARG A 307 5.73 8.84 -7.74
CA ARG A 307 5.52 9.82 -6.66
C ARG A 307 5.32 11.21 -7.26
N LEU A 308 4.41 12.00 -6.72
CA LEU A 308 4.42 13.45 -6.93
C LEU A 308 5.65 14.03 -6.23
N THR A 309 6.42 14.86 -6.92
CA THR A 309 7.61 15.56 -6.39
C THR A 309 7.26 16.98 -5.93
N GLU A 310 8.19 17.61 -5.21
CA GLU A 310 8.19 19.02 -4.86
C GLU A 310 8.21 19.96 -6.09
N ASN A 311 8.72 19.46 -7.23
CA ASN A 311 8.79 20.15 -8.53
C ASN A 311 7.48 20.05 -9.34
N TRP A 312 6.44 19.40 -8.79
CA TRP A 312 5.17 19.13 -9.47
C TRP A 312 5.31 18.23 -10.72
N THR A 313 6.32 17.37 -10.69
CA THR A 313 6.58 16.31 -11.67
C THR A 313 6.21 14.94 -11.08
N VAL A 314 6.36 13.87 -11.86
CA VAL A 314 6.20 12.48 -11.40
C VAL A 314 7.50 11.72 -11.59
N ALA A 315 8.04 11.17 -10.50
CA ALA A 315 9.25 10.32 -10.51
C ALA A 315 8.91 8.87 -10.13
N PRO A 316 9.74 7.87 -10.48
CA PRO A 316 9.66 6.52 -9.90
C PRO A 316 9.64 6.57 -8.36
N PHE A 317 8.71 5.82 -7.73
CA PHE A 317 8.32 6.10 -6.34
C PHE A 317 9.45 5.93 -5.31
N PHE A 318 10.08 4.75 -5.28
CA PHE A 318 11.05 4.45 -4.22
C PHE A 318 12.43 5.05 -4.51
N GLU A 319 12.76 5.22 -5.79
CA GLU A 319 13.94 5.92 -6.28
C GLU A 319 13.92 7.40 -5.85
N HIS A 320 12.73 8.03 -5.82
CA HIS A 320 12.56 9.36 -5.22
C HIS A 320 12.58 9.35 -3.69
N VAL A 321 11.98 8.34 -3.05
CA VAL A 321 12.04 8.21 -1.58
C VAL A 321 13.49 8.09 -1.09
N LEU A 322 14.30 7.21 -1.69
CA LEU A 322 15.69 7.03 -1.29
C LEU A 322 16.51 8.33 -1.40
N ARG A 323 16.31 9.09 -2.48
CA ARG A 323 17.05 10.34 -2.74
C ARG A 323 16.68 11.49 -1.80
N ASN A 324 15.41 11.57 -1.40
CA ASN A 324 14.87 12.77 -0.74
C ASN A 324 14.47 12.56 0.73
N GLU A 325 14.29 11.31 1.17
CA GLU A 325 13.93 10.97 2.56
C GLU A 325 15.07 10.28 3.33
N GLY A 326 16.21 10.01 2.68
CA GLY A 326 17.34 9.25 3.26
C GLY A 326 18.31 10.05 4.14
N GLY A 327 18.16 11.37 4.23
CA GLY A 327 18.92 12.22 5.14
C GLY A 327 18.13 12.57 6.39
N TYR A 328 18.61 12.12 7.56
CA TYR A 328 18.08 12.46 8.88
C TYR A 328 19.08 13.30 9.68
#